data_AF-A0A917GA63-F1
#
_entry.id   AF-A0A917GA63-F1
#
_cell.length_a   1.000
_cell.length_b   1.000
_cell.length_c   1.000
_cell.angle_alpha   90.00
_cell.angle_beta   90.00
_cell.angle_gamma   90.00
#
_symmetry.space_group_name_H-M   'P 1'
#
loop_
_entity.id
_entity.type
_entity.pdbx_description
1 polymer ?
#
loop_
_entity_poly.entity_id
_entity_poly.type
_entity_poly.pdbx_seq_one_letter_code
_entity_poly.pdbx_strand_id
1 'polypeptide(L)' 'MPHRKWSNYLAEAEQLERLIDSKKNLTAVITRKGLTEERLQQYNSLEEEIERVEVAVRIHERNILLYDCQAVS' A
#
# COMPACT_ATOMS: atom_id res chain seq x y z
N MET A 1 15.05 -1.03 18.50
CA MET A 1 14.17 -0.15 17.69
C MET A 1 12.87 0.08 18.43
N PRO A 2 12.28 1.30 18.45
CA PRO A 2 11.05 1.50 19.20
C PRO A 2 9.93 0.74 18.49
N HIS A 3 9.34 -0.24 19.16
CA HIS A 3 8.31 -1.16 18.64
C HIS A 3 7.19 -0.50 17.81
N ARG A 4 6.92 0.79 18.04
CA ARG A 4 5.95 1.60 17.27
C ARG A 4 6.28 1.74 15.77
N LYS A 5 7.56 1.80 15.38
CA LYS A 5 7.92 1.95 13.94
C LYS A 5 7.66 0.67 13.15
N TRP A 6 7.78 -0.49 13.80
CA TRP A 6 7.55 -1.79 13.17
C TRP A 6 6.06 -2.13 13.10
N SER A 7 5.29 -1.78 14.14
CA SER A 7 3.83 -1.94 14.09
C SER A 7 3.19 -1.09 12.99
N ASN A 8 3.72 0.11 12.74
CA ASN A 8 3.24 0.97 11.66
C ASN A 8 3.60 0.39 10.29
N TYR A 9 4.84 -0.09 10.11
CA TYR A 9 5.24 -0.77 8.87
C TYR A 9 4.37 -1.99 8.54
N LEU A 10 4.14 -2.87 9.52
CA LEU A 10 3.31 -4.06 9.29
C LEU A 10 1.87 -3.68 8.93
N ALA A 11 1.31 -2.69 9.62
CA ALA A 11 -0.03 -2.19 9.31
C ALA A 11 -0.11 -1.56 7.90
N GLU A 12 0.90 -0.80 7.49
CA GLU A 12 1.01 -0.21 6.15
C GLU A 12 1.13 -1.30 5.07
N ALA A 13 1.93 -2.34 5.31
CA ALA A 13 2.07 -3.47 4.40
C ALA A 13 0.77 -4.27 4.26
N GLU A 14 0.10 -4.59 5.38
CA GLU A 14 -1.22 -5.25 5.36
C GLU A 14 -2.29 -4.39 4.67
N GLN A 15 -2.26 -3.07 4.86
CA GLN A 15 -3.16 -2.16 4.17
C GLN A 15 -2.91 -2.19 2.66
N LEU A 16 -1.65 -2.18 2.22
CA LEU A 16 -1.29 -2.26 0.81
C LEU A 16 -1.82 -3.54 0.16
N GLU A 17 -1.66 -4.69 0.81
CA GLU A 17 -2.21 -5.96 0.32
C GLU A 17 -3.74 -5.90 0.13
N ARG A 18 -4.47 -5.37 1.12
CA ARG A 18 -5.93 -5.21 1.05
C ARG A 18 -6.37 -4.27 -0.07
N LEU A 19 -5.61 -3.20 -0.32
CA LEU A 19 -5.90 -2.26 -1.40
C LEU A 19 -5.66 -2.91 -2.78
N ILE A 20 -4.56 -3.65 -2.95
CA ILE A 20 -4.28 -4.39 -4.19
C ILE A 20 -5.39 -5.41 -4.47
N ASP A 21 -5.89 -6.12 -3.46
CA ASP A 21 -6.99 -7.06 -3.63
C ASP A 21 -8.31 -6.36 -3.95
N SER A 22 -8.57 -5.21 -3.32
CA SER A 22 -9.71 -4.36 -3.67
C SER A 22 -9.64 -3.88 -5.12
N LYS A 23 -8.45 -3.53 -5.61
CA LYS A 23 -8.20 -3.15 -7.01
C LYS A 23 -8.54 -4.30 -7.95
N LYS A 24 -8.01 -5.49 -7.69
CA LYS A 24 -8.27 -6.70 -8.48
C LYS A 24 -9.76 -7.00 -8.55
N ASN A 25 -10.46 -6.90 -7.42
CA ASN A 25 -11.90 -7.10 -7.35
C ASN A 25 -12.65 -6.06 -8.17
N LEU A 26 -12.29 -4.78 -8.06
CA LEU A 26 -12.91 -3.70 -8.83
C LEU A 26 -12.65 -3.87 -10.33
N THR A 27 -11.42 -4.21 -10.73
CA THR A 27 -11.09 -4.54 -12.13
C THR A 27 -11.92 -5.70 -12.64
N ALA A 28 -12.07 -6.78 -11.87
CA ALA A 28 -12.91 -7.91 -12.26
C ALA A 28 -14.40 -7.51 -12.42
N VAL A 29 -14.90 -6.62 -11.55
CA VAL A 29 -16.26 -6.06 -11.68
C VAL A 29 -16.38 -5.20 -12.94
N ILE A 30 -15.42 -4.33 -13.23
CA ILE A 30 -15.38 -3.51 -14.45
C ILE A 30 -15.35 -4.41 -15.69
N THR A 31 -14.51 -5.43 -15.72
CA THR A 31 -14.41 -6.37 -16.85
C THR A 31 -15.73 -7.11 -17.08
N ARG A 32 -16.43 -7.52 -16.02
CA ARG A 32 -17.70 -8.28 -16.12
C ARG A 32 -18.91 -7.41 -16.41
N LYS A 33 -18.98 -6.21 -15.84
CA LYS A 33 -20.18 -5.37 -15.81
C LYS A 33 -20.00 -4.04 -16.56
N GLY A 34 -18.90 -3.87 -17.28
CA GLY A 34 -18.56 -2.64 -18.00
C GLY A 34 -17.97 -1.55 -17.11
N LEU A 35 -17.27 -0.61 -17.75
CA LEU A 35 -16.75 0.59 -17.10
C LEU A 35 -17.88 1.62 -16.97
N THR A 36 -18.02 2.16 -15.75
CA THR A 36 -18.88 3.32 -15.47
C THR A 36 -18.02 4.43 -14.90
N GLU A 37 -18.49 5.67 -14.98
CA GLU A 37 -17.79 6.84 -14.40
C GLU A 37 -17.55 6.66 -12.90
N GLU A 38 -18.55 6.15 -12.16
CA GLU A 38 -18.40 5.82 -10.74
C GLU A 38 -17.28 4.81 -10.48
N ARG A 39 -17.20 3.73 -11.26
CA ARG A 39 -16.16 2.70 -11.10
C ARG A 39 -14.78 3.21 -11.51
N LEU A 40 -14.73 4.09 -12.51
CA LEU A 40 -13.49 4.75 -12.91
C LEU A 40 -12.98 5.66 -11.79
N GLN A 41 -13.88 6.43 -11.17
CA GLN A 41 -13.53 7.27 -10.03
C GLN A 41 -13.07 6.44 -8.83
N GLN A 42 -13.79 5.36 -8.50
CA GLN A 42 -13.37 4.40 -7.48
C GLN A 42 -11.98 3.80 -7.78
N TYR A 43 -11.72 3.45 -9.03
CA TYR A 43 -10.43 2.89 -9.45
C TYR A 43 -9.31 3.92 -9.27
N ASN A 44 -9.51 5.15 -9.72
CA ASN A 44 -8.50 6.21 -9.59
C ASN A 44 -8.21 6.56 -8.12
N SER A 45 -9.25 6.67 -7.28
CA SER A 45 -9.04 6.92 -5.85
C SER A 45 -8.29 5.77 -5.18
N LEU A 46 -8.54 4.53 -5.61
CA LEU A 46 -7.84 3.38 -5.08
C LEU A 46 -6.38 3.34 -5.54
N GLU A 47 -6.08 3.75 -6.78
CA GLU A 47 -4.71 3.91 -7.26
C GLU A 47 -3.93 4.95 -6.47
N GLU A 48 -4.51 6.13 -6.25
CA GLU A 48 -3.89 7.18 -5.44
C GLU A 48 -3.61 6.70 -4.02
N GLU A 49 -4.52 5.90 -3.44
CA GLU A 49 -4.32 5.33 -2.11
C GLU A 49 -3.20 4.29 -2.08
N ILE A 50 -3.14 3.40 -3.08
CA ILE A 50 -2.07 2.40 -3.23
C ILE A 50 -0.71 3.11 -3.33
N GLU A 51 -0.57 4.10 -4.21
CA GLU A 51 0.69 4.83 -4.40
C GLU A 51 1.17 5.48 -3.10
N ARG A 52 0.25 6.09 -2.35
CA ARG A 52 0.55 6.72 -1.05
C ARG A 52 1.09 5.70 -0.05
N VAL A 53 0.44 4.53 0.06
CA VAL A 53 0.87 3.49 1.01
C VAL A 53 2.19 2.84 0.56
N GLU A 54 2.39 2.60 -0.74
CA GLU A 54 3.66 2.08 -1.27
C GLU A 54 4.85 3.01 -0.98
N VAL A 55 4.65 4.33 -1.04
CA VAL A 55 5.68 5.30 -0.64
C VAL A 55 6.00 5.16 0.86
N ALA A 56 4.98 5.06 1.71
CA ALA A 56 5.16 4.92 3.16
C ALA A 56 5.91 3.63 3.52
N VAL A 57 5.52 2.50 2.94
CA VAL A 57 6.18 1.19 3.08
C VAL A 57 7.66 1.28 2.68
N ARG A 58 7.97 1.84 1.50
CA ARG A 58 9.36 2.01 1.03
C ARG A 58 10.20 2.90 1.95
N ILE A 59 9.62 3.95 2.52
CA ILE A 59 10.32 4.81 3.50
C ILE A 59 10.61 4.01 4.78
N HIS A 60 9.66 3.22 5.27
CA HIS A 60 9.87 2.35 6.42
C HIS A 60 10.95 1.30 6.17
N GLU A 61 10.95 0.62 5.02
CA GLU A 61 11.98 -0.36 4.64
C GLU A 61 13.38 0.26 4.61
N ARG A 62 13.52 1.44 3.97
CA ARG A 62 14.79 2.18 3.96
C ARG A 62 15.25 2.54 5.37
N ASN A 63 14.33 2.95 6.23
CA ASN A 63 14.66 3.28 7.62
C ASN A 63 15.13 2.05 8.40
N ILE A 64 14.48 0.89 8.24
CA ILE A 64 14.91 -0.37 8.87
C ILE A 64 16.33 -0.71 8.44
N LEU A 65 16.61 -0.71 7.12
CA LEU A 65 17.94 -1.00 6.58
C LEU A 65 19.01 -0.01 7.08
N LEU A 66 18.70 1.29 7.13
CA LEU A 66 19.64 2.30 7.64
C LEU A 66 20.00 2.06 9.12
N TYR A 67 19.02 1.72 9.95
CA TYR A 67 19.27 1.39 11.35
C TYR A 67 20.08 0.10 11.48
N ASP A 68 19.78 -0.93 10.70
CA ASP A 68 20.53 -2.17 10.72
C ASP A 68 21.99 -1.92 10.34
N CYS A 69 22.26 -1.11 9.30
CA CYS A 69 23.61 -0.70 8.92
C CYS A 69 24.35 0.10 10.02
N GLN A 70 23.64 0.96 10.76
CA GLN A 70 24.21 1.75 11.86
C GLN A 70 24.48 0.93 13.12
N ALA A 71 23.76 -0.18 13.34
CA ALA A 71 23.92 -1.04 14.51
C ALA A 71 25.15 -1.97 14.42
N VAL A 72 25.73 -2.16 13.24
CA VAL A 72 26.94 -2.98 13.01
C VAL A 72 28.23 -2.15 12.98
N SER A 73 28.14 -0.82 13.09
CA SER A 73 29.30 0.10 13.18
C SER A 73 29.64 0.43 14.63
#